data_AF-A0AAN9BPH4-F1
#
_entry.id   AF-A0AAN9BPH4-F1
#
_cell.length_a   1.000
_cell.length_b   1.000
_cell.length_c   1.000
_cell.angle_alpha   90.00
_cell.angle_beta   90.00
_cell.angle_gamma   90.00
#
_symmetry.space_group_name_H-M   'P 1'
#
loop_
_entity.id
_entity.type
_entity.pdbx_description
1 polymer ?
#
loop_
_entity_poly.entity_id
_entity_poly.type
_entity_poly.pdbx_seq_one_letter_code
_entity_poly.pdbx_strand_id
1 'polypeptide(L)'
;MEGWGAHLSVHTASGLWNETQSGWHINALVLEAVFLGLQSFLSMVRNKHIRVRTDNTTVAVYINKQGGTLSLTLSVRSGQILAWGRQHLILSSAKYIPGKLNVLADYLSRPSRTMHTE
;
A
#
# COMPACT_ATOMS: atom_id res chain seq x y z
N MET A 1 -9.03 5.20 8.55
CA MET A 1 -9.12 3.87 7.93
C MET A 1 -9.11 2.86 9.06
N GLU A 2 -9.89 1.79 8.96
CA GLU A 2 -9.95 0.73 9.98
C GLU A 2 -8.95 -0.38 9.68
N GLY A 3 -8.60 -0.54 8.41
CA GLY A 3 -7.64 -1.51 7.94
C GLY A 3 -6.95 -1.08 6.66
N TRP A 4 -6.34 -2.06 6.01
CA TRP A 4 -5.71 -1.93 4.70
C TRP A 4 -6.39 -2.82 3.68
N GLY A 5 -6.26 -2.40 2.43
CA GLY A 5 -6.75 -3.14 1.28
C GLY A 5 -5.77 -3.04 0.14
N ALA A 6 -5.56 -4.15 -0.56
CA ALA A 6 -4.76 -4.23 -1.76
C ALA A 6 -5.41 -5.20 -2.75
N HIS A 7 -5.19 -4.98 -4.04
CA HIS A 7 -5.64 -5.91 -5.07
C HIS A 7 -4.61 -6.07 -6.18
N LEU A 8 -4.59 -7.27 -6.77
CA LEU A 8 -3.74 -7.64 -7.89
C LEU A 8 -4.57 -8.46 -8.88
N SER A 9 -4.96 -7.83 -10.00
CA SER A 9 -5.91 -8.41 -10.95
C SER A 9 -7.21 -8.81 -10.23
N VAL A 10 -7.57 -10.10 -10.25
CA VAL A 10 -8.75 -10.68 -9.57
C VAL A 10 -8.51 -11.00 -8.10
N HIS A 11 -7.28 -10.93 -7.60
CA HIS A 11 -6.94 -11.27 -6.22
C HIS A 11 -7.01 -10.04 -5.33
N THR A 12 -7.49 -10.24 -4.10
CA THR A 12 -7.61 -9.20 -3.08
C THR A 12 -6.95 -9.64 -1.79
N ALA A 13 -6.42 -8.68 -1.03
CA ALA A 13 -5.91 -8.88 0.30
C ALA A 13 -6.33 -7.69 1.17
N SER A 14 -6.68 -7.97 2.42
CA SER A 14 -7.06 -6.96 3.39
C SER A 14 -6.82 -7.45 4.80
N GLY A 15 -6.83 -6.51 5.74
CA GLY A 15 -6.71 -6.80 7.16
C GLY A 15 -6.95 -5.54 7.99
N LEU A 16 -7.12 -5.71 9.29
CA LEU A 16 -7.31 -4.60 10.23
C LEU A 16 -5.98 -3.99 10.67
N TRP A 17 -6.02 -2.70 11.00
CA TRP A 17 -4.92 -2.08 11.72
C TRP A 17 -4.93 -2.53 13.17
N ASN A 18 -3.76 -2.83 13.72
CA ASN A 18 -3.64 -3.05 15.16
C ASN A 18 -3.75 -1.73 15.94
N GLU A 19 -3.80 -1.81 17.27
CA GLU A 19 -3.95 -0.63 18.15
C GLU A 19 -2.84 0.41 17.91
N THR A 20 -1.60 -0.02 17.69
CA THR A 20 -0.49 0.88 17.41
C THR A 20 -0.62 1.56 16.05
N GLN A 21 -0.94 0.80 15.01
CA GLN A 21 -1.11 1.31 13.64
C GLN A 21 -2.30 2.25 13.55
N SER A 22 -3.36 2.03 14.33
CA SER A 22 -4.54 2.89 14.33
C SER A 22 -4.24 4.36 14.69
N GLY A 23 -3.14 4.61 15.42
CA GLY A 23 -2.65 5.96 15.72
C GLY A 23 -1.70 6.56 14.68
N TRP A 24 -1.36 5.85 13.60
CA TRP A 24 -0.41 6.35 12.61
C TRP A 24 -1.02 7.37 11.65
N HIS A 25 -0.16 8.26 11.15
CA HIS A 25 -0.54 9.18 10.09
C HIS A 25 -0.92 8.43 8.80
N ILE A 26 -1.92 8.92 8.06
CA ILE A 26 -2.47 8.24 6.87
C ILE A 26 -1.41 7.88 5.82
N ASN A 27 -0.41 8.75 5.58
CA ASN A 27 0.68 8.44 4.65
C ASN A 27 1.51 7.22 5.07
N ALA A 28 1.71 7.02 6.38
CA ALA A 28 2.42 5.86 6.90
C ALA A 28 1.55 4.60 6.78
N LEU A 29 0.24 4.72 7.07
CA LEU A 29 -0.72 3.62 6.86
C LEU A 29 -0.80 3.17 5.40
N VAL A 30 -0.79 4.11 4.45
CA VAL A 30 -0.82 3.77 3.03
C VAL A 30 0.49 3.12 2.56
N LEU A 31 1.66 3.56 3.07
CA LEU A 31 2.92 2.83 2.83
C LEU A 31 2.87 1.41 3.41
N GLU A 32 2.33 1.26 4.62
CA GLU A 32 2.18 -0.05 5.25
C GLU A 32 1.22 -0.95 4.46
N ALA A 33 0.10 -0.40 3.95
CA ALA A 33 -0.83 -1.13 3.10
C ALA A 33 -0.16 -1.63 1.81
N VAL A 34 0.71 -0.83 1.21
CA VAL A 34 1.54 -1.25 0.06
C VAL A 34 2.44 -2.42 0.47
N PHE A 35 3.12 -2.32 1.61
CA PHE A 35 4.02 -3.37 2.08
C PHE A 35 3.28 -4.69 2.32
N LEU A 36 2.18 -4.65 3.06
CA LEU A 36 1.34 -5.81 3.36
C LEU A 36 0.75 -6.42 2.09
N GLY A 37 0.27 -5.60 1.15
CA GLY A 37 -0.19 -6.07 -0.16
C GLY A 37 0.89 -6.82 -0.94
N LEU A 38 2.12 -6.30 -0.98
CA LEU A 38 3.23 -6.98 -1.65
C LEU A 38 3.57 -8.32 -0.98
N GLN A 39 3.54 -8.39 0.35
CA GLN A 39 3.75 -9.62 1.11
C GLN A 39 2.65 -10.65 0.86
N SER A 40 1.38 -10.24 0.90
CA SER A 40 0.24 -11.13 0.66
C SER A 40 0.23 -11.71 -0.75
N PHE A 41 0.75 -10.97 -1.73
CA PHE A 41 0.84 -11.42 -3.11
C PHE A 41 2.21 -12.00 -3.47
N LEU A 42 3.10 -12.31 -2.50
CA LEU A 42 4.48 -12.72 -2.74
C LEU A 42 4.62 -13.83 -3.77
N SER A 43 3.80 -14.88 -3.68
CA SER A 43 3.82 -16.01 -4.63
C SER A 43 3.52 -15.58 -6.08
N MET A 44 2.73 -14.52 -6.26
CA MET A 44 2.33 -14.00 -7.56
C MET A 44 3.29 -12.92 -8.08
N VAL A 45 3.92 -12.14 -7.21
CA VAL A 45 4.80 -11.01 -7.58
C VAL A 45 6.28 -11.35 -7.60
N ARG A 46 6.67 -12.53 -7.08
CA ARG A 46 8.07 -12.95 -6.99
C ARG A 46 8.78 -12.87 -8.34
N ASN A 47 9.96 -12.23 -8.35
CA ASN A 47 10.81 -12.04 -9.53
C ASN A 47 10.12 -11.30 -10.71
N LYS A 48 9.05 -10.54 -10.47
CA LYS A 48 8.35 -9.77 -11.50
C LYS A 48 8.57 -8.26 -11.34
N HIS A 49 8.37 -7.54 -12.44
CA HIS A 49 8.29 -6.08 -12.44
C HIS A 49 6.95 -5.63 -11.88
N ILE A 50 6.99 -5.00 -10.71
CA ILE A 50 5.79 -4.54 -10.01
C ILE A 50 5.71 -3.03 -10.05
N ARG A 51 4.52 -2.52 -10.39
CA ARG A 51 4.17 -1.12 -10.26
C ARG A 51 3.05 -0.95 -9.25
N VAL A 52 3.31 -0.18 -8.20
CA VAL A 52 2.29 0.16 -7.20
C VAL A 52 1.37 1.24 -7.76
N ARG A 53 0.06 1.11 -7.55
CA ARG A 53 -0.92 2.16 -7.83
C ARG A 53 -1.54 2.60 -6.52
N THR A 54 -1.58 3.90 -6.29
CA THR A 54 -2.11 4.49 -5.05
C THR A 54 -2.74 5.84 -5.37
N ASP A 55 -3.76 6.22 -4.62
CA ASP A 55 -4.35 7.56 -4.66
C ASP A 55 -3.65 8.56 -3.73
N ASN A 56 -2.61 8.13 -3.03
CA ASN A 56 -1.81 9.00 -2.19
C ASN A 56 -0.56 9.47 -2.94
N THR A 57 -0.55 10.74 -3.33
CA THR A 57 0.57 11.35 -4.06
C THR A 57 1.87 11.33 -3.25
N THR A 58 1.81 11.54 -1.93
CA THR A 58 2.99 11.46 -1.05
C THR A 58 3.60 10.06 -1.08
N VAL A 59 2.79 9.01 -0.94
CA VAL A 59 3.27 7.63 -0.99
C VAL A 59 3.89 7.30 -2.35
N ALA A 60 3.24 7.71 -3.45
CA ALA A 60 3.80 7.51 -4.78
C ALA A 60 5.18 8.20 -4.93
N VAL A 61 5.32 9.43 -4.43
CA VAL A 61 6.59 10.16 -4.45
C VAL A 61 7.65 9.47 -3.60
N TYR A 62 7.33 9.05 -2.37
CA TYR A 62 8.26 8.41 -1.46
C TYR A 62 8.78 7.07 -1.99
N ILE A 63 7.93 6.25 -2.61
CA ILE A 63 8.37 5.00 -3.27
C ILE A 63 9.30 5.32 -4.44
N ASN A 64 8.91 6.25 -5.32
CA ASN A 64 9.70 6.57 -6.52
C ASN A 64 11.05 7.20 -6.19
N LYS A 65 11.10 8.07 -5.17
CA LYS A 65 12.33 8.72 -4.70
C LYS A 65 13.14 7.87 -3.74
N GLN A 66 12.64 6.68 -3.40
CA GLN A 66 13.26 5.77 -2.45
C GLN A 66 13.48 6.37 -1.06
N GLY A 67 12.49 7.15 -0.61
CA GLY A 67 12.51 7.89 0.64
C GLY A 67 12.30 9.39 0.43
N GLY A 68 12.65 10.16 1.45
CA GLY A 68 12.52 11.62 1.44
C GLY A 68 13.11 12.24 2.70
N THR A 69 13.24 13.57 2.69
CA THR A 69 13.82 14.35 3.79
C THR A 69 12.77 14.96 4.72
N LEU A 70 11.51 15.03 4.27
CA LEU A 70 10.44 15.73 4.99
C LEU A 70 9.84 14.90 6.14
N SER A 71 9.98 13.58 6.10
CA SER A 71 9.49 12.69 7.16
C SER A 71 10.38 11.47 7.29
N LEU A 72 11.08 11.37 8.41
CA LEU A 72 11.92 10.22 8.74
C LEU A 72 11.10 8.93 8.76
N THR A 73 9.90 8.96 9.36
CA THR A 73 9.00 7.80 9.42
C THR A 73 8.66 7.27 8.03
N LEU A 74 8.26 8.15 7.11
CA LEU A 74 7.92 7.73 5.74
C LEU A 74 9.17 7.26 4.98
N SER A 75 10.32 7.88 5.23
CA SER A 75 11.60 7.51 4.61
C SER A 75 12.04 6.10 5.06
N VAL A 76 12.00 5.81 6.36
CA VAL A 76 12.30 4.49 6.92
C VAL A 76 11.36 3.43 6.37
N ARG A 77 10.05 3.69 6.33
CA ARG A 77 9.05 2.75 5.78
C ARG A 77 9.28 2.48 4.30
N SER A 78 9.59 3.52 3.52
CA SER A 78 9.93 3.36 2.09
C SER A 78 11.19 2.52 1.92
N GLY A 79 12.20 2.74 2.77
CA GLY A 79 13.42 1.94 2.81
C GLY A 79 13.14 0.46 3.12
N GLN A 80 12.24 0.16 4.05
CA GLN A 80 11.82 -1.21 4.36
C GLN A 80 11.15 -1.89 3.16
N ILE A 81 10.23 -1.21 2.49
CA ILE A 81 9.57 -1.72 1.27
C ILE A 81 10.60 -2.06 0.19
N LEU A 82 11.58 -1.17 -0.01
CA LEU A 82 12.62 -1.37 -1.03
C LEU A 82 13.60 -2.47 -0.67
N ALA A 83 14.04 -2.53 0.59
CA ALA A 83 14.96 -3.56 1.07
C ALA A 83 14.32 -4.95 0.94
N TRP A 84 13.07 -5.09 1.38
CA TRP A 84 12.30 -6.32 1.19
C TRP A 84 12.06 -6.60 -0.30
N GLY A 85 11.68 -5.59 -1.07
CA GLY A 85 11.47 -5.69 -2.51
C GLY A 85 12.67 -6.27 -3.24
N ARG A 86 13.89 -5.77 -2.97
CA ARG A 86 15.14 -6.24 -3.59
C ARG A 86 15.40 -7.74 -3.41
N GLN A 87 14.86 -8.36 -2.35
CA GLN A 87 15.04 -9.78 -2.07
C GLN A 87 13.98 -10.67 -2.76
N HIS A 88 12.90 -10.08 -3.28
CA HIS A 88 11.71 -10.82 -3.68
C HIS A 88 11.13 -10.45 -5.04
N LEU A 89 11.26 -9.20 -5.51
CA LEU A 89 10.62 -8.68 -6.71
C LEU A 89 11.37 -7.47 -7.29
N ILE A 90 10.95 -6.98 -8.45
CA ILE A 90 11.52 -5.78 -9.09
C ILE A 90 10.51 -4.64 -8.96
N LEU A 91 10.60 -3.87 -7.87
CA LEU A 91 9.73 -2.72 -7.65
C LEU A 91 10.12 -1.60 -8.62
N SER A 92 9.34 -1.45 -9.69
CA SER A 92 9.70 -0.62 -10.83
C SER A 92 9.31 0.84 -10.63
N SER A 93 8.11 1.10 -10.10
CA SER A 93 7.66 2.45 -9.74
C SER A 93 6.36 2.42 -8.93
N ALA A 94 5.97 3.58 -8.41
CA ALA A 94 4.61 3.88 -7.95
C ALA A 94 3.96 4.92 -8.87
N LYS A 95 2.67 4.74 -9.16
CA LYS A 95 1.86 5.67 -9.97
C LYS A 95 0.66 6.16 -9.16
N TYR A 96 0.51 7.47 -9.10
CA TYR A 96 -0.71 8.09 -8.60
C TYR A 96 -1.91 7.72 -9.52
N ILE A 97 -3.03 7.35 -8.91
CA ILE A 97 -4.33 7.20 -9.57
C ILE A 97 -5.39 7.99 -8.80
N PRO A 98 -6.37 8.63 -9.46
CA PRO A 98 -7.49 9.25 -8.74
C PRO A 98 -8.24 8.23 -7.87
N GLY A 99 -8.74 8.64 -6.69
CA GLY A 99 -9.45 7.75 -5.76
C GLY A 99 -10.66 7.02 -6.37
N LYS A 100 -11.34 7.63 -7.36
CA LYS A 100 -12.39 6.97 -8.16
C LYS A 100 -11.93 5.73 -8.94
N LEU A 101 -10.62 5.54 -9.10
CA LEU A 101 -10.00 4.35 -9.70
C LEU A 101 -9.40 3.41 -8.63
N ASN A 102 -9.33 3.83 -7.37
CA ASN A 102 -8.79 3.08 -6.24
C ASN A 102 -9.89 2.46 -5.34
N VAL A 103 -11.12 2.40 -5.86
CA VAL A 103 -12.34 2.05 -5.10
C VAL A 103 -12.23 0.70 -4.40
N LEU A 104 -11.64 -0.31 -5.06
CA LEU A 104 -11.54 -1.65 -4.48
C LEU A 104 -10.60 -1.68 -3.26
N ALA A 105 -9.43 -1.04 -3.35
CA ALA A 105 -8.52 -0.93 -2.21
C ALA A 105 -9.14 -0.14 -1.06
N ASP A 106 -9.86 0.95 -1.38
CA ASP A 106 -10.57 1.76 -0.39
C ASP A 106 -11.69 0.98 0.31
N TYR A 107 -12.46 0.20 -0.44
CA TYR A 107 -13.50 -0.67 0.11
C TYR A 107 -12.90 -1.71 1.05
N LEU A 108 -11.84 -2.40 0.61
CA LEU A 108 -11.13 -3.41 1.39
C LEU A 108 -10.51 -2.84 2.69
N SER A 109 -10.17 -1.55 2.71
CA SER A 109 -9.62 -0.85 3.89
C SER A 109 -10.67 -0.46 4.95
N ARG A 110 -11.96 -0.68 4.67
CA ARG A 110 -13.11 -0.23 5.47
C ARG A 110 -14.12 -1.36 5.71
N PRO A 111 -13.75 -2.41 6.48
CA PRO A 111 -14.61 -3.56 6.71
C PRO A 111 -15.94 -3.24 7.43
N SER A 112 -16.03 -2.16 8.21
CA SER A 112 -17.31 -1.73 8.82
C SER A 112 -18.32 -1.15 7.83
N ARG A 113 -17.92 -0.88 6.59
CA ARG A 113 -18.79 -0.31 5.57
C ARG A 113 -19.67 -1.42 4.99
N THR A 114 -20.71 -1.80 5.73
CA THR A 114 -21.79 -2.64 5.23
C THR A 114 -22.37 -1.99 3.97
N MET A 115 -22.47 -2.77 2.89
CA MET A 115 -23.14 -2.33 1.67
C MET A 115 -24.59 -2.00 2.02
N HIS A 116 -25.00 -0.74 1.89
CA HIS A 116 -26.41 -0.45 1.62
C HIS A 116 -26.61 -0.91 0.17
N THR A 117 -27.02 -2.17 0.00
CA THR A 117 -27.68 -2.61 -1.22
C THR A 117 -29.02 -1.89 -1.27
N GLU A 118 -29.20 -1.05 -2.27
CA GLU A 118 -30.54 -0.59 -2.70
C GLU A 118 -31.42 -1.79 -3.05
#